data_AF-A0A1Y2J067-F1
#
_entry.id   AF-A0A1Y2J067-F1
#
_cell.length_a   1.000
_cell.length_b   1.000
_cell.length_c   1.000
_cell.angle_alpha   90.00
_cell.angle_beta   90.00
_cell.angle_gamma   90.00
#
_symmetry.space_group_name_H-M   'P 1'
#
loop_
_entity.id
_entity.type
_entity.pdbx_description
1 polymer ?
#
loop_
_entity_poly.entity_id
_entity_poly.type
_entity_poly.pdbx_seq_one_letter_code
_entity_poly.pdbx_strand_id
1 'polypeptide(L)'
;MSSLESLPTEIFLEVASYLSAASDLLQLSQVSRNVYAKMLPALYADVDLHGAEQCERTLAMIERSPDVARHVRKLTVHPEHESLSRPRDQYRAWDNAGVVSRCVMRAARNLDALHHFEWDGEDMLPDDRMWAELRTRCPRLKSIGTTFGCFLPRPTSSLFQFDDLREFSLTLKDGFYAHSLHVPSRESEPVFARLWDMLTLRCPALEALSIVGHSSEPSEAARLYAAHWPRLKRLTLGALVWNTSVPGQPGAAPVQAHGVGNAPDFKSFLEKHPSIECLHLVGRPSSNQLDLSALAHDALPNLKEFSGSFAHLRMLVDRAPPPEDDPNGAPVQVQNANANANPAVPATGGTTALSKTLQRICFPHAMHLRDLTPVTISRVLQSLHALTSLKVTFVIQGGYDSNGILRTIAASCPHLLDLDLTCTTKPSFFLDAFATHLRGLPRLRTLALTLVRMPGEEPLPSGAARIALANPRLKTFSIAFLPPQATAAAVAAEPPMQPVERGAFELVCDAHGIPVWLRVALWSARGWGPFGFGGGGGALPAAAGGKRRVRRWTLDLRPSGHPDVAPKGVWALLVERGPAGEEARLMVFCLALLGLTVWALVGRAVVGTGVVWEV
;
A
#
# COMPACT_ATOMS: atom_id res chain seq x y z
N MET A 1 29.06 35.02 0.73
CA MET A 1 27.67 34.54 0.61
C MET A 1 27.67 33.43 -0.43
N SER A 2 27.24 32.22 -0.06
CA SER A 2 27.11 31.13 -1.04
C SER A 2 25.97 31.47 -2.02
N SER A 3 26.16 31.15 -3.31
CA SER A 3 25.15 31.43 -4.36
C SER A 3 23.77 30.80 -4.09
N LEU A 4 23.73 29.81 -3.20
CA LEU A 4 22.51 29.13 -2.77
C LEU A 4 21.59 30.04 -1.95
N GLU A 5 22.13 30.93 -1.11
CA GLU A 5 21.33 31.77 -0.21
C GLU A 5 20.54 32.85 -0.95
N SER A 6 21.02 33.26 -2.12
CA SER A 6 20.36 34.23 -3.00
C SER A 6 19.21 33.64 -3.83
N LEU A 7 19.01 32.32 -3.84
CA LEU A 7 17.93 31.72 -4.63
C LEU A 7 16.55 32.09 -4.07
N PRO A 8 15.56 32.41 -4.93
CA PRO A 8 14.18 32.68 -4.50
C PRO A 8 13.56 31.48 -3.76
N THR A 9 12.60 31.76 -2.86
CA THR A 9 11.91 30.72 -2.05
C THR A 9 11.18 29.72 -2.95
N GLU A 10 10.63 30.17 -4.07
CA GLU A 10 9.90 29.36 -5.05
C GLU A 10 10.77 28.25 -5.62
N ILE A 11 12.05 28.53 -5.88
CA ILE A 11 13.02 27.54 -6.37
C ILE A 11 13.28 26.48 -5.29
N PHE A 12 13.39 26.88 -4.02
CA PHE A 12 13.55 25.92 -2.92
C PHE A 12 12.30 25.05 -2.74
N LEU A 13 11.10 25.61 -2.86
CA LEU A 13 9.86 24.84 -2.78
C LEU A 13 9.68 23.89 -3.96
N GLU A 14 10.09 24.30 -5.16
CA GLU A 14 10.12 23.43 -6.33
C GLU A 14 11.10 22.27 -6.12
N VAL A 15 12.34 22.54 -5.66
CA VAL A 15 13.31 21.50 -5.28
C VAL A 15 12.75 20.58 -4.19
N ALA A 16 12.10 21.15 -3.17
CA ALA A 16 11.47 20.41 -2.09
C ALA A 16 10.38 19.45 -2.61
N SER A 17 9.63 19.85 -3.63
CA SER A 17 8.59 19.00 -4.24
C SER A 17 9.14 17.73 -4.90
N TYR A 18 10.42 17.73 -5.30
CA TYR A 18 11.11 16.55 -5.83
C TYR A 18 11.75 15.68 -4.73
N LEU A 19 11.84 16.14 -3.49
CA LEU A 19 12.39 15.39 -2.37
C LEU A 19 11.28 14.59 -1.70
N SER A 20 11.21 13.29 -1.98
CA SER A 20 10.17 12.40 -1.46
C SER A 20 10.33 12.05 0.01
N ALA A 21 11.54 12.18 0.58
CA ALA A 21 11.82 11.85 1.97
C ALA A 21 11.92 13.11 2.84
N ALA A 22 11.15 13.14 3.94
CA ALA A 22 11.22 14.22 4.93
C ALA A 22 12.62 14.39 5.55
N SER A 23 13.41 13.30 5.63
CA SER A 23 14.80 13.36 6.06
C SER A 23 15.67 14.22 5.15
N ASP A 24 15.41 14.18 3.85
CA ASP A 24 16.22 14.88 2.85
C ASP A 24 15.86 16.37 2.85
N LEU A 25 14.56 16.68 3.01
CA LEU A 25 14.08 18.03 3.29
C LEU A 25 14.72 18.62 4.54
N LEU A 26 14.75 17.84 5.63
CA LEU A 26 15.37 18.26 6.88
C LEU A 26 16.88 18.49 6.71
N GLN A 27 17.59 17.57 6.07
CA GLN A 27 19.03 17.72 5.80
C GLN A 27 19.34 18.95 4.95
N LEU A 28 18.53 19.21 3.91
CA LEU A 28 18.65 20.41 3.09
C LEU A 28 18.38 21.68 3.91
N SER A 29 17.37 21.66 4.77
CA SER A 29 17.04 22.79 5.64
C SER A 29 18.15 23.10 6.65
N GLN A 30 18.96 22.11 7.03
CA GLN A 30 20.07 22.27 7.98
C GLN A 30 21.31 22.93 7.36
N VAL A 31 21.35 23.16 6.05
CA VAL A 31 22.51 23.76 5.35
C VAL A 31 22.77 25.19 5.83
N SER A 32 21.73 26.02 5.99
CA SER A 32 21.85 27.37 6.57
C SER A 32 20.52 27.86 7.14
N ARG A 33 20.57 28.87 8.03
CA ARG A 33 19.35 29.45 8.64
C ARG A 33 18.43 30.10 7.60
N ASN A 34 18.99 30.67 6.54
CA ASN A 34 18.21 31.28 5.46
C ASN A 34 17.52 30.19 4.62
N VAL A 35 18.22 29.11 4.30
CA VAL A 35 17.63 27.94 3.64
C VAL A 35 16.53 27.33 4.50
N TYR A 36 16.77 27.18 5.81
CA TYR A 36 15.75 26.71 6.75
C TYR A 36 14.47 27.55 6.67
N ALA A 37 14.57 28.87 6.76
CA ALA A 37 13.42 29.77 6.69
C ALA A 37 12.63 29.64 5.36
N LYS A 38 13.33 29.45 4.23
CA LYS A 38 12.72 29.23 2.91
C LYS A 38 12.09 27.85 2.76
N MET A 39 12.62 26.85 3.47
CA MET A 39 12.14 25.46 3.44
C MET A 39 11.02 25.18 4.44
N LEU A 40 10.76 26.06 5.42
CA LEU A 40 9.68 25.90 6.41
C LEU A 40 8.32 25.51 5.81
N PRO A 41 7.84 26.14 4.71
CA PRO A 41 6.55 25.78 4.12
C PRO A 41 6.48 24.35 3.60
N ALA A 42 7.61 23.79 3.14
CA ALA A 42 7.69 22.41 2.67
C ALA A 42 7.89 21.43 3.84
N LEU A 43 8.73 21.78 4.81
CA LEU A 43 9.07 20.92 5.94
C LEU A 43 7.87 20.65 6.87
N TYR A 44 7.01 21.65 7.06
CA TYR A 44 5.86 21.58 7.97
C TYR A 44 4.52 21.51 7.23
N ALA A 45 4.51 21.34 5.90
CA ALA A 45 3.26 21.29 5.13
C ALA A 45 2.35 20.14 5.56
N ASP A 46 2.94 18.97 5.82
CA ASP A 46 2.27 17.75 6.29
C ASP A 46 2.92 17.32 7.62
N VAL A 47 2.15 17.39 8.70
CA VAL A 47 2.60 17.06 10.06
C VAL A 47 1.82 15.83 10.53
N ASP A 48 2.55 14.74 10.73
CA ASP A 48 2.02 13.47 11.22
C ASP A 48 2.62 13.15 12.60
N LEU A 49 1.77 13.02 13.62
CA LEU A 49 2.15 12.91 15.03
C LEU A 49 1.70 11.57 15.62
N HIS A 50 2.65 10.82 16.17
CA HIS A 50 2.43 9.47 16.71
C HIS A 50 2.68 9.42 18.21
N GLY A 51 1.66 9.00 18.96
CA GLY A 51 1.72 8.88 20.42
C GLY A 51 1.57 10.23 21.14
N ALA A 52 1.08 10.15 22.38
CA ALA A 52 0.72 11.32 23.18
C ALA A 52 1.90 12.28 23.46
N GLU A 53 3.08 11.75 23.79
CA GLU A 53 4.25 12.56 24.11
C GLU A 53 4.74 13.39 22.91
N GLN A 54 4.81 12.77 21.72
CA GLN A 54 5.18 13.48 20.49
C GLN A 54 4.14 14.53 20.14
N CYS A 55 2.86 14.18 20.26
CA CYS A 55 1.75 15.09 20.02
C CYS A 55 1.85 16.32 20.93
N GLU A 56 1.96 16.14 22.24
CA GLU A 56 2.06 17.23 23.21
C GLU A 56 3.27 18.13 22.93
N ARG A 57 4.46 17.54 22.78
CA ARG A 57 5.70 18.30 22.54
C ARG A 57 5.61 19.12 21.26
N THR A 58 5.12 18.51 20.18
CA THR A 58 5.09 19.14 18.85
C THR A 58 3.98 20.17 18.74
N LEU A 59 2.78 19.88 19.25
CA LEU A 59 1.67 20.84 19.25
C LEU A 59 1.96 22.03 20.18
N ALA A 60 2.63 21.83 21.32
CA ALA A 60 3.10 22.93 22.17
C ALA A 60 4.20 23.77 21.50
N MET A 61 5.00 23.19 20.60
CA MET A 61 5.95 23.94 19.78
C MET A 61 5.21 24.78 18.72
N ILE A 62 4.21 24.19 18.04
CA ILE A 62 3.36 24.87 17.04
C ILE A 62 2.58 26.02 17.69
N GLU A 63 1.99 25.81 18.87
CA GLU A 63 1.30 26.85 19.64
C GLU A 63 2.22 28.04 19.95
N ARG A 64 3.47 27.78 20.35
CA ARG A 64 4.45 28.82 20.69
C ARG A 64 5.11 29.48 19.48
N SER A 65 4.99 28.89 18.28
CA SER A 65 5.72 29.31 17.09
C SER A 65 4.75 29.59 15.92
N PRO A 66 4.03 30.73 15.94
CA PRO A 66 3.09 31.07 14.88
C PRO A 66 3.71 31.09 13.47
N ASP A 67 5.00 31.44 13.38
CA ASP A 67 5.76 31.43 12.13
C ASP A 67 5.86 30.04 11.50
N VAL A 68 5.88 28.98 12.30
CA VAL A 68 5.86 27.59 11.85
C VAL A 68 4.42 27.13 11.63
N ALA A 69 3.52 27.46 12.55
CA ALA A 69 2.13 27.00 12.54
C ALA A 69 1.37 27.39 11.26
N ARG A 70 1.58 28.61 10.75
CA ARG A 70 0.98 29.08 9.48
C ARG A 70 1.38 28.28 8.24
N HIS A 71 2.38 27.41 8.35
CA HIS A 71 2.84 26.54 7.27
C HIS A 71 2.21 25.14 7.34
N VAL A 72 1.55 24.79 8.44
CA VAL A 72 0.88 23.51 8.60
C VAL A 72 -0.39 23.49 7.79
N ARG A 73 -0.40 22.67 6.74
CA ARG A 73 -1.52 22.55 5.81
C ARG A 73 -2.32 21.28 6.07
N LYS A 74 -1.62 20.19 6.43
CA LYS A 74 -2.19 18.92 6.84
C LYS A 74 -1.67 18.55 8.22
N LEU A 75 -2.58 18.15 9.10
CA LEU A 75 -2.25 17.67 10.44
C LEU A 75 -2.98 16.35 10.70
N THR A 76 -2.23 15.29 10.89
CA THR A 76 -2.72 13.97 11.31
C THR A 76 -2.21 13.66 12.71
N VAL A 77 -3.09 13.19 13.58
CA VAL A 77 -2.79 12.95 14.99
C VAL A 77 -3.21 11.54 15.37
N HIS A 78 -2.26 10.76 15.88
CA HIS A 78 -2.45 9.39 16.36
C HIS A 78 -2.13 9.29 17.87
N PRO A 79 -3.03 9.69 18.79
CA PRO A 79 -2.72 9.80 20.21
C PRO A 79 -2.33 8.47 20.87
N GLU A 80 -2.87 7.37 20.35
CA GLU A 80 -2.79 6.02 20.93
C GLU A 80 -1.84 5.09 20.17
N HIS A 81 -1.15 5.60 19.13
CA HIS A 81 -0.19 4.83 18.35
C HIS A 81 1.15 4.67 19.09
N GLU A 82 1.16 3.87 20.17
CA GLU A 82 2.40 3.40 20.79
C GLU A 82 2.68 1.96 20.35
N SER A 83 3.86 1.75 19.76
CA SER A 83 4.15 0.54 19.00
C SER A 83 4.27 -0.75 19.83
N LEU A 84 4.28 -0.69 21.17
CA LEU A 84 4.71 -1.82 22.02
C LEU A 84 4.13 -1.82 23.45
N SER A 85 3.00 -1.16 23.70
CA SER A 85 2.53 -0.96 25.07
C SER A 85 2.07 -2.28 25.69
N ARG A 86 2.52 -2.56 26.91
CA ARG A 86 2.08 -3.73 27.67
C ARG A 86 0.59 -3.57 27.97
N PRO A 87 -0.19 -4.65 28.15
CA PRO A 87 -1.62 -4.55 28.45
C PRO A 87 -1.98 -3.63 29.63
N ARG A 88 -1.04 -3.39 30.57
CA ARG A 88 -1.22 -2.45 31.69
C ARG A 88 -1.27 -0.98 31.29
N ASP A 89 -0.74 -0.61 30.14
CA ASP A 89 -0.65 0.79 29.70
C ASP A 89 -1.95 1.27 28.99
N GLN A 90 -2.89 0.37 28.68
CA GLN A 90 -4.17 0.72 28.04
C GLN A 90 -4.98 1.74 28.84
N TYR A 91 -4.98 1.67 30.18
CA TYR A 91 -5.71 2.65 31.01
C TYR A 91 -5.18 4.09 30.87
N ARG A 92 -3.94 4.30 30.44
CA ARG A 92 -3.38 5.65 30.20
C ARG A 92 -3.81 6.24 28.85
N ALA A 93 -4.33 5.42 27.93
CA ALA A 93 -4.76 5.88 26.61
C ALA A 93 -5.86 6.96 26.71
N TRP A 94 -6.74 6.87 27.71
CA TRP A 94 -7.85 7.80 27.86
C TRP A 94 -7.43 9.22 28.22
N ASP A 95 -6.47 9.35 29.13
CA ASP A 95 -5.92 10.65 29.50
C ASP A 95 -5.16 11.27 28.31
N ASN A 96 -4.49 10.43 27.51
CA ASN A 96 -3.72 10.84 26.35
C ASN A 96 -4.58 11.55 25.28
N ALA A 97 -5.70 10.94 24.86
CA ALA A 97 -6.60 11.54 23.88
C ALA A 97 -7.11 12.93 24.33
N GLY A 98 -7.50 13.06 25.60
CA GLY A 98 -7.94 14.33 26.17
C GLY A 98 -6.84 15.39 26.22
N VAL A 99 -5.61 15.02 26.61
CA VAL A 99 -4.44 15.91 26.63
C VAL A 99 -4.11 16.39 25.22
N VAL A 100 -4.01 15.47 24.27
CA VAL A 100 -3.68 15.77 22.87
C VAL A 100 -4.75 16.65 22.23
N SER A 101 -6.04 16.35 22.46
CA SER A 101 -7.15 17.17 21.98
C SER A 101 -7.07 18.63 22.48
N ARG A 102 -6.74 18.85 23.76
CA ARG A 102 -6.49 20.21 24.31
C ARG A 102 -5.27 20.90 23.70
N CYS A 103 -4.26 20.14 23.26
CA CYS A 103 -3.09 20.70 22.58
C CYS A 103 -3.44 21.11 21.15
N VAL A 104 -4.20 20.31 20.42
CA VAL A 104 -4.73 20.66 19.08
C VAL A 104 -5.59 21.91 19.16
N MET A 105 -6.51 21.97 20.13
CA MET A 105 -7.37 23.12 20.38
C MET A 105 -6.58 24.43 20.57
N ARG A 106 -5.45 24.36 21.30
CA ARG A 106 -4.58 25.52 21.51
C ARG A 106 -3.78 25.90 20.27
N ALA A 107 -3.21 24.90 19.59
CA ALA A 107 -2.46 25.08 18.35
C ALA A 107 -3.33 25.66 17.22
N ALA A 108 -4.61 25.28 17.14
CA ALA A 108 -5.58 25.72 16.12
C ALA A 108 -5.65 27.24 15.94
N ARG A 109 -5.34 28.02 16.99
CA ARG A 109 -5.30 29.49 16.94
C ARG A 109 -4.30 30.04 15.93
N ASN A 110 -3.27 29.27 15.59
CA ASN A 110 -2.21 29.65 14.66
C ASN A 110 -2.19 28.79 13.37
N LEU A 111 -3.20 27.93 13.16
CA LEU A 111 -3.29 26.98 12.04
C LEU A 111 -4.18 27.52 10.90
N ASP A 112 -4.00 28.78 10.51
CA ASP A 112 -4.82 29.47 9.51
C ASP A 112 -4.71 28.86 8.08
N ALA A 113 -3.59 28.20 7.79
CA ALA A 113 -3.36 27.49 6.53
C ALA A 113 -3.84 26.02 6.51
N LEU A 114 -4.37 25.52 7.63
CA LEU A 114 -4.82 24.13 7.75
C LEU A 114 -6.02 23.88 6.85
N HIS A 115 -5.88 22.93 5.93
CA HIS A 115 -6.94 22.50 5.01
C HIS A 115 -7.37 21.05 5.22
N HIS A 116 -6.51 20.23 5.84
CA HIS A 116 -6.78 18.84 6.17
C HIS A 116 -6.45 18.58 7.64
N PHE A 117 -7.40 18.02 8.37
CA PHE A 117 -7.20 17.56 9.74
C PHE A 117 -7.73 16.14 9.88
N GLU A 118 -6.93 15.26 10.47
CA GLU A 118 -7.28 13.87 10.72
C GLU A 118 -6.99 13.48 12.17
N TRP A 119 -8.02 12.97 12.84
CA TRP A 119 -7.92 12.36 14.16
C TRP A 119 -8.02 10.84 14.04
N ASP A 120 -6.94 10.13 14.40
CA ASP A 120 -6.88 8.67 14.41
C ASP A 120 -6.57 8.13 15.82
N GLY A 121 -7.62 8.09 16.63
CA GLY A 121 -7.62 7.36 17.92
C GLY A 121 -8.23 5.98 17.77
N GLU A 122 -7.81 5.01 18.59
CA GLU A 122 -8.40 3.68 18.66
C GLU A 122 -9.71 3.69 19.42
N ASP A 123 -9.70 4.21 20.66
CA ASP A 123 -10.84 4.10 21.58
C ASP A 123 -11.50 5.43 21.89
N MET A 124 -10.71 6.48 22.12
CA MET A 124 -11.21 7.73 22.68
C MET A 124 -11.40 8.85 21.66
N LEU A 125 -12.53 9.53 21.81
CA LEU A 125 -12.88 10.70 21.01
C LEU A 125 -12.18 11.96 21.52
N PRO A 126 -11.87 12.91 20.63
CA PRO A 126 -11.38 14.21 21.05
C PRO A 126 -12.47 15.01 21.78
N ASP A 127 -12.05 15.96 22.62
CA ASP A 127 -12.96 16.93 23.24
C ASP A 127 -13.69 17.73 22.16
N ASP A 128 -15.01 17.89 22.30
CA ASP A 128 -15.84 18.63 21.33
C ASP A 128 -15.37 20.07 21.11
N ARG A 129 -14.77 20.67 22.14
CA ARG A 129 -14.19 22.03 22.06
C ARG A 129 -13.08 22.12 21.02
N MET A 130 -12.35 21.03 20.77
CA MET A 130 -11.35 20.96 19.71
C MET A 130 -11.98 21.16 18.34
N TRP A 131 -13.09 20.46 18.05
CA TRP A 131 -13.82 20.62 16.79
C TRP A 131 -14.37 22.05 16.62
N ALA A 132 -14.90 22.63 17.71
CA ALA A 132 -15.38 24.01 17.70
C ALA A 132 -14.28 25.02 17.37
N GLU A 133 -13.08 24.87 17.97
CA GLU A 133 -11.93 25.74 17.69
C GLU A 133 -11.37 25.52 16.29
N LEU A 134 -11.24 24.27 15.81
CA LEU A 134 -10.81 24.00 14.43
C LEU A 134 -11.76 24.67 13.42
N ARG A 135 -13.08 24.57 13.62
CA ARG A 135 -14.07 25.22 12.75
C ARG A 135 -13.96 26.74 12.78
N THR A 136 -13.72 27.33 13.95
CA THR A 136 -13.70 28.78 14.13
C THR A 136 -12.38 29.41 13.69
N ARG A 137 -11.26 28.71 13.90
CA ARG A 137 -9.90 29.25 13.70
C ARG A 137 -9.25 28.80 12.40
N CYS A 138 -9.71 27.71 11.78
CA CYS A 138 -9.15 27.18 10.55
C CYS A 138 -10.17 27.32 9.39
N PRO A 139 -10.39 28.53 8.85
CA PRO A 139 -11.41 28.77 7.82
C PRO A 139 -11.14 28.05 6.48
N ARG A 140 -9.90 27.60 6.28
CA ARG A 140 -9.46 26.83 5.10
C ARG A 140 -9.65 25.32 5.26
N LEU A 141 -10.10 24.86 6.43
CA LEU A 141 -10.31 23.43 6.70
C LEU A 141 -11.46 22.90 5.84
N LYS A 142 -11.13 22.00 4.92
CA LYS A 142 -12.06 21.44 3.94
C LYS A 142 -12.02 19.91 3.86
N SER A 143 -11.07 19.29 4.56
CA SER A 143 -10.92 17.85 4.65
C SER A 143 -10.84 17.46 6.12
N ILE A 144 -11.74 16.59 6.57
CA ILE A 144 -11.81 16.11 7.95
C ILE A 144 -11.80 14.58 7.95
N GLY A 145 -10.84 14.02 8.70
CA GLY A 145 -10.80 12.62 9.07
C GLY A 145 -11.06 12.45 10.56
N THR A 146 -11.85 11.45 10.93
CA THR A 146 -12.04 11.07 12.33
C THR A 146 -12.24 9.56 12.44
N THR A 147 -12.04 9.03 13.64
CA THR A 147 -12.31 7.64 13.95
C THR A 147 -13.39 7.50 15.02
N PHE A 148 -14.18 6.43 14.92
CA PHE A 148 -15.10 6.00 15.98
C PHE A 148 -14.62 4.66 16.54
N GLY A 149 -14.30 4.66 17.83
CA GLY A 149 -13.91 3.50 18.61
C GLY A 149 -15.03 3.03 19.52
N CYS A 150 -14.70 2.79 20.79
CA CYS A 150 -15.67 2.38 21.82
C CYS A 150 -16.74 3.44 22.16
N PHE A 151 -16.56 4.69 21.72
CA PHE A 151 -17.46 5.80 22.03
C PHE A 151 -17.92 6.53 20.76
N LEU A 152 -19.15 7.03 20.81
CA LEU A 152 -19.72 7.91 19.79
C LEU A 152 -19.73 9.37 20.25
N PRO A 153 -19.49 10.33 19.34
CA PRO A 153 -19.60 11.74 19.68
C PRO A 153 -21.07 12.05 20.02
N ARG A 154 -21.28 13.07 20.85
CA ARG A 154 -22.64 13.53 21.16
C ARG A 154 -23.31 13.98 19.86
N PRO A 155 -24.63 13.79 19.67
CA PRO A 155 -25.34 14.31 18.50
C PRO A 155 -25.24 15.83 18.34
N THR A 156 -24.96 16.55 19.42
CA THR A 156 -24.73 18.01 19.43
C THR A 156 -23.27 18.40 19.15
N SER A 157 -22.41 17.44 18.84
CA SER A 157 -20.99 17.66 18.63
C SER A 157 -20.75 18.69 17.53
N SER A 158 -19.76 19.54 17.76
CA SER A 158 -19.22 20.51 16.81
C SER A 158 -18.60 19.83 15.58
N LEU A 159 -18.27 18.53 15.64
CA LEU A 159 -17.90 17.72 14.49
C LEU A 159 -18.98 17.71 13.40
N PHE A 160 -20.25 17.64 13.79
CA PHE A 160 -21.37 17.67 12.83
C PHE A 160 -21.75 19.09 12.40
N GLN A 161 -20.96 20.09 12.84
CA GLN A 161 -21.19 21.49 12.57
C GLN A 161 -20.34 22.07 11.44
N PHE A 162 -19.54 21.26 10.76
CA PHE A 162 -18.76 21.71 9.60
C PHE A 162 -19.65 21.89 8.36
N ASP A 163 -19.22 22.82 7.51
CA ASP A 163 -19.88 23.21 6.27
C ASP A 163 -18.89 23.16 5.10
N ASP A 164 -19.41 22.95 3.89
CA ASP A 164 -18.64 23.03 2.65
C ASP A 164 -17.38 22.16 2.67
N LEU A 165 -17.45 20.98 3.30
CA LEU A 165 -16.36 20.01 3.23
C LEU A 165 -16.22 19.50 1.80
N ARG A 166 -14.97 19.37 1.36
CA ARG A 166 -14.62 18.70 0.09
C ARG A 166 -14.27 17.25 0.31
N GLU A 167 -13.80 16.90 1.50
CA GLU A 167 -13.39 15.54 1.79
C GLU A 167 -13.80 15.18 3.22
N PHE A 168 -14.32 13.96 3.38
CA PHE A 168 -14.64 13.41 4.69
C PHE A 168 -14.19 11.96 4.79
N SER A 169 -13.52 11.62 5.88
CA SER A 169 -13.06 10.27 6.19
C SER A 169 -13.53 9.84 7.57
N LEU A 170 -14.14 8.65 7.64
CA LEU A 170 -14.55 8.01 8.88
C LEU A 170 -13.99 6.58 8.94
N THR A 171 -13.18 6.30 9.96
CA THR A 171 -12.71 4.94 10.24
C THR A 171 -13.38 4.39 11.49
N LEU A 172 -14.07 3.26 11.37
CA LEU A 172 -14.70 2.54 12.48
C LEU A 172 -13.73 1.47 12.99
N LYS A 173 -13.24 1.67 14.21
CA LYS A 173 -12.24 0.82 14.87
C LYS A 173 -12.88 -0.40 15.52
N ASP A 174 -12.06 -1.36 15.99
CA ASP A 174 -12.55 -2.61 16.58
C ASP A 174 -13.46 -2.37 17.80
N GLY A 175 -13.15 -1.34 18.60
CA GLY A 175 -13.95 -0.93 19.76
C GLY A 175 -15.41 -0.57 19.41
N PHE A 176 -15.66 -0.04 18.21
CA PHE A 176 -17.01 0.30 17.74
C PHE A 176 -17.89 -0.94 17.59
N TYR A 177 -17.30 -2.04 17.11
CA TYR A 177 -18.01 -3.29 16.91
C TYR A 177 -18.12 -4.11 18.18
N ALA A 178 -17.08 -4.11 19.01
CA ALA A 178 -17.09 -4.79 20.30
C ALA A 178 -18.25 -4.32 21.20
N HIS A 179 -18.68 -3.07 21.05
CA HIS A 179 -19.81 -2.48 21.78
C HIS A 179 -21.13 -2.46 20.99
N SER A 180 -21.19 -3.15 19.84
CA SER A 180 -22.37 -3.24 18.98
C SER A 180 -22.95 -1.88 18.55
N LEU A 181 -22.12 -0.83 18.47
CA LEU A 181 -22.54 0.53 18.09
C LEU A 181 -22.94 0.63 16.61
N HIS A 182 -22.58 -0.37 15.82
CA HIS A 182 -22.97 -0.55 14.42
C HIS A 182 -24.46 -0.89 14.26
N VAL A 183 -25.08 -1.48 15.28
CA VAL A 183 -26.51 -1.79 15.26
C VAL A 183 -27.26 -0.48 15.52
N PRO A 184 -28.24 -0.10 14.67
CA PRO A 184 -29.09 1.04 14.93
C PRO A 184 -29.74 0.88 16.31
N SER A 185 -29.37 1.78 17.22
CA SER A 185 -29.86 1.81 18.59
C SER A 185 -30.31 3.23 18.92
N ARG A 186 -31.03 3.39 20.04
CA ARG A 186 -31.40 4.71 20.55
C ARG A 186 -30.20 5.64 20.77
N GLU A 187 -29.00 5.07 20.93
CA GLU A 187 -27.77 5.82 21.18
C GLU A 187 -27.02 6.18 19.89
N SER A 188 -26.91 5.24 18.95
CA SER A 188 -26.14 5.42 17.71
C SER A 188 -26.90 6.17 16.62
N GLU A 189 -28.21 5.95 16.49
CA GLU A 189 -29.04 6.54 15.43
C GLU A 189 -28.98 8.09 15.41
N PRO A 190 -29.11 8.81 16.54
CA PRO A 190 -29.05 10.27 16.53
C PRO A 190 -27.68 10.81 16.07
N VAL A 191 -26.60 10.08 16.33
CA VAL A 191 -25.24 10.46 15.94
C VAL A 191 -25.06 10.33 14.43
N PHE A 192 -25.41 9.16 13.87
CA PHE A 192 -25.36 8.95 12.43
C PHE A 192 -26.32 9.86 11.67
N ALA A 193 -27.51 10.13 12.23
CA ALA A 193 -28.43 11.09 11.63
C ALA A 193 -27.78 12.46 11.43
N ARG A 194 -27.08 12.97 12.46
CA ARG A 194 -26.37 14.26 12.41
C ARG A 194 -25.18 14.24 11.47
N LEU A 195 -24.44 13.13 11.44
CA LEU A 195 -23.37 12.93 10.46
C LEU A 195 -23.90 13.03 9.02
N TRP A 196 -24.98 12.31 8.72
CA TRP A 196 -25.57 12.31 7.39
C TRP A 196 -26.18 13.66 7.02
N ASP A 197 -26.84 14.35 7.96
CA ASP A 197 -27.36 15.71 7.73
C ASP A 197 -26.21 16.66 7.35
N MET A 198 -25.08 16.60 8.07
CA MET A 198 -23.91 17.40 7.76
C MET A 198 -23.37 17.08 6.36
N LEU A 199 -23.17 15.80 6.03
CA LEU A 199 -22.59 15.42 4.73
C LEU A 199 -23.52 15.73 3.55
N THR A 200 -24.82 15.53 3.70
CA THR A 200 -25.79 15.65 2.59
C THR A 200 -26.33 17.07 2.43
N LEU A 201 -26.66 17.76 3.52
CA LEU A 201 -27.29 19.08 3.46
C LEU A 201 -26.26 20.21 3.48
N ARG A 202 -25.15 20.05 4.19
CA ARG A 202 -24.18 21.13 4.45
C ARG A 202 -22.90 21.01 3.63
N CYS A 203 -22.64 19.83 3.06
CA CYS A 203 -21.46 19.56 2.24
C CYS A 203 -21.83 19.06 0.82
N PRO A 204 -22.67 19.78 0.05
CA PRO A 204 -23.10 19.32 -1.28
C PRO A 204 -21.95 19.25 -2.30
N ALA A 205 -20.84 19.94 -2.04
CA ALA A 205 -19.66 19.98 -2.90
C ALA A 205 -18.60 18.91 -2.55
N LEU A 206 -18.99 17.85 -1.83
CA LEU A 206 -18.08 16.77 -1.44
C LEU A 206 -17.45 16.10 -2.67
N GLU A 207 -16.11 16.05 -2.70
CA GLU A 207 -15.30 15.45 -3.76
C GLU A 207 -14.76 14.06 -3.36
N ALA A 208 -14.52 13.83 -2.07
CA ALA A 208 -14.09 12.52 -1.56
C ALA A 208 -14.85 12.10 -0.30
N LEU A 209 -15.33 10.86 -0.29
CA LEU A 209 -15.95 10.23 0.87
C LEU A 209 -15.26 8.89 1.15
N SER A 210 -14.80 8.70 2.38
CA SER A 210 -14.21 7.46 2.87
C SER A 210 -14.92 7.03 4.14
N ILE A 211 -15.52 5.83 4.15
CA ILE A 211 -16.12 5.23 5.35
C ILE A 211 -15.61 3.80 5.41
N VAL A 212 -14.63 3.54 6.28
CA VAL A 212 -13.93 2.25 6.38
C VAL A 212 -14.12 1.69 7.78
N GLY A 213 -14.12 0.37 7.92
CA GLY A 213 -14.02 -0.27 9.22
C GLY A 213 -13.63 -1.73 9.12
N HIS A 214 -13.27 -2.33 10.25
CA HIS A 214 -12.59 -3.61 10.31
C HIS A 214 -13.51 -4.83 10.50
N SER A 215 -14.77 -4.64 10.94
CA SER A 215 -15.71 -5.74 11.14
C SER A 215 -16.37 -6.20 9.84
N SER A 216 -16.80 -7.46 9.84
CA SER A 216 -17.66 -8.07 8.82
C SER A 216 -19.15 -7.79 9.03
N GLU A 217 -19.54 -7.14 10.13
CA GLU A 217 -20.94 -6.84 10.43
C GLU A 217 -21.45 -5.68 9.57
N PRO A 218 -22.58 -5.84 8.86
CA PRO A 218 -23.13 -4.78 8.04
C PRO A 218 -23.72 -3.66 8.91
N SER A 219 -23.52 -2.42 8.49
CA SER A 219 -24.09 -1.21 9.08
C SER A 219 -25.15 -0.62 8.14
N GLU A 220 -26.07 0.16 8.70
CA GLU A 220 -27.13 0.79 7.92
C GLU A 220 -26.58 1.87 6.98
N ALA A 221 -26.78 1.66 5.68
CA ALA A 221 -26.28 2.53 4.61
C ALA A 221 -27.38 3.27 3.84
N ALA A 222 -28.64 3.12 4.23
CA ALA A 222 -29.78 3.65 3.48
C ALA A 222 -29.67 5.16 3.21
N ARG A 223 -29.19 5.93 4.20
CA ARG A 223 -28.97 7.39 4.07
C ARG A 223 -27.84 7.73 3.10
N LEU A 224 -26.79 6.91 3.04
CA LEU A 224 -25.72 7.08 2.05
C LEU A 224 -26.29 6.94 0.63
N TYR A 225 -27.12 5.93 0.39
CA TYR A 225 -27.64 5.65 -0.95
C TYR A 225 -28.64 6.71 -1.43
N ALA A 226 -29.31 7.39 -0.51
CA ALA A 226 -30.18 8.52 -0.80
C ALA A 226 -29.41 9.83 -1.09
N ALA A 227 -28.13 9.91 -0.70
CA ALA A 227 -27.33 11.11 -0.88
C ALA A 227 -26.98 11.37 -2.35
N HIS A 228 -26.77 12.64 -2.68
CA HIS A 228 -26.32 13.08 -4.00
C HIS A 228 -25.23 14.14 -3.87
N TRP A 229 -24.03 13.81 -4.34
CA TRP A 229 -22.86 14.68 -4.36
C TRP A 229 -22.36 14.82 -5.81
N PRO A 230 -22.79 15.86 -6.54
CA PRO A 230 -22.51 15.99 -7.97
C PRO A 230 -21.02 16.11 -8.33
N ARG A 231 -20.16 16.36 -7.33
CA ARG A 231 -18.70 16.47 -7.50
C ARG A 231 -17.92 15.29 -6.91
N LEU A 232 -18.60 14.23 -6.47
CA LEU A 232 -17.95 13.08 -5.85
C LEU A 232 -17.05 12.38 -6.88
N LYS A 233 -15.74 12.45 -6.65
CA LYS A 233 -14.70 11.83 -7.48
C LYS A 233 -14.14 10.58 -6.83
N ARG A 234 -14.04 10.54 -5.50
CA ARG A 234 -13.42 9.42 -4.78
C ARG A 234 -14.40 8.87 -3.76
N LEU A 235 -14.66 7.57 -3.85
CA LEU A 235 -15.52 6.84 -2.93
C LEU A 235 -14.76 5.65 -2.39
N THR A 236 -14.58 5.60 -1.07
CA THR A 236 -14.01 4.45 -0.36
C THR A 236 -15.01 3.94 0.64
N LEU A 237 -15.42 2.68 0.50
CA LEU A 237 -16.40 2.02 1.37
C LEU A 237 -15.83 0.73 1.92
N GLY A 238 -15.95 0.59 3.24
CA GLY A 238 -15.57 -0.58 4.02
C GLY A 238 -16.45 -1.81 3.77
N ALA A 239 -16.20 -2.88 4.53
CA ALA A 239 -17.09 -4.05 4.62
C ALA A 239 -18.50 -3.71 5.15
N LEU A 240 -18.68 -2.49 5.65
CA LEU A 240 -19.83 -2.04 6.43
C LEU A 240 -21.09 -1.72 5.64
N VAL A 241 -21.01 -1.49 4.34
CA VAL A 241 -22.02 -0.64 3.66
C VAL A 241 -22.78 -1.41 2.59
N TRP A 242 -23.32 -2.59 2.92
CA TRP A 242 -24.00 -3.44 1.93
C TRP A 242 -25.30 -4.01 2.50
N ASN A 243 -26.43 -3.56 1.94
CA ASN A 243 -27.84 -3.95 2.18
C ASN A 243 -28.07 -5.06 3.23
N THR A 244 -28.65 -4.67 4.38
CA THR A 244 -29.02 -5.57 5.50
C THR A 244 -30.32 -6.33 5.30
N SER A 245 -30.77 -6.59 4.07
CA SER A 245 -31.92 -7.47 3.86
C SER A 245 -31.50 -8.92 4.12
N VAL A 246 -31.27 -9.28 5.38
CA VAL A 246 -30.96 -10.65 5.81
C VAL A 246 -32.16 -11.52 5.47
N PRO A 247 -32.06 -12.41 4.47
CA PRO A 247 -33.16 -13.27 4.10
C PRO A 247 -33.35 -14.30 5.24
N GLY A 248 -34.46 -14.21 5.97
CA GLY A 248 -34.85 -15.25 6.93
C GLY A 248 -34.59 -14.95 8.40
N GLN A 249 -34.44 -13.69 8.83
CA GLN A 249 -34.52 -13.35 10.26
C GLN A 249 -35.95 -13.61 10.77
N PRO A 250 -36.20 -14.72 11.51
CA PRO A 250 -37.55 -15.13 11.89
C PRO A 250 -37.98 -14.24 13.07
N GLY A 251 -38.73 -13.18 12.77
CA GLY A 251 -39.21 -12.22 13.77
C GLY A 251 -39.08 -10.76 13.35
N ALA A 252 -38.20 -10.45 12.38
CA ALA A 252 -38.38 -9.24 11.58
C ALA A 252 -39.48 -9.57 10.58
N ALA A 253 -40.74 -9.45 11.03
CA ALA A 253 -41.88 -9.52 10.11
C ALA A 253 -41.51 -8.63 8.92
N PRO A 254 -41.60 -9.14 7.66
CA PRO A 254 -41.39 -8.30 6.51
C PRO A 254 -42.35 -7.14 6.71
N VAL A 255 -41.80 -5.97 7.01
CA VAL A 255 -42.57 -4.75 7.09
C VAL A 255 -42.93 -4.47 5.63
N GLN A 256 -43.92 -5.23 5.15
CA GLN A 256 -44.76 -4.96 4.01
C GLN A 256 -45.62 -3.74 4.38
N ALA A 257 -45.00 -2.67 4.88
CA ALA A 257 -45.64 -1.38 4.96
C ALA A 257 -46.04 -1.06 3.53
N HIS A 258 -47.35 -1.17 3.30
CA HIS A 258 -48.02 -0.89 2.05
C HIS A 258 -47.58 0.49 1.54
N GLY A 259 -46.68 0.48 0.57
CA GLY A 259 -46.02 1.67 0.04
C GLY A 259 -44.77 1.27 -0.71
N VAL A 260 -44.96 0.79 -1.93
CA VAL A 260 -43.96 0.23 -2.86
C VAL A 260 -42.94 1.31 -3.28
N GLY A 261 -42.05 1.69 -2.37
CA GLY A 261 -40.85 2.44 -2.67
C GLY A 261 -39.68 1.47 -2.62
N ASN A 262 -39.09 1.14 -3.77
CA ASN A 262 -37.82 0.43 -3.81
C ASN A 262 -36.82 1.23 -2.97
N ALA A 263 -36.40 0.68 -1.83
CA ALA A 263 -35.37 1.31 -1.01
C ALA A 263 -34.17 1.63 -1.92
N PRO A 264 -33.58 2.83 -1.81
CA PRO A 264 -32.50 3.24 -2.69
C PRO A 264 -31.36 2.23 -2.58
N ASP A 265 -31.08 1.54 -3.68
CA ASP A 265 -30.03 0.54 -3.74
C ASP A 265 -28.68 1.21 -4.05
N PHE A 266 -27.59 0.62 -3.58
CA PHE A 266 -26.24 1.10 -3.85
C PHE A 266 -25.95 1.20 -5.35
N LYS A 267 -26.54 0.32 -6.16
CA LYS A 267 -26.54 0.42 -7.62
C LYS A 267 -27.01 1.81 -8.08
N SER A 268 -28.20 2.20 -7.63
CA SER A 268 -28.80 3.49 -8.00
C SER A 268 -27.97 4.67 -7.52
N PHE A 269 -27.28 4.51 -6.39
CA PHE A 269 -26.33 5.49 -5.90
C PHE A 269 -25.15 5.65 -6.86
N LEU A 270 -24.50 4.57 -7.29
CA LEU A 270 -23.38 4.65 -8.24
C LEU A 270 -23.80 5.25 -9.60
N GLU A 271 -25.00 4.92 -10.09
CA GLU A 271 -25.56 5.48 -11.33
C GLU A 271 -25.78 7.00 -11.24
N LYS A 272 -26.16 7.52 -10.07
CA LYS A 272 -26.33 8.96 -9.82
C LYS A 272 -25.00 9.73 -9.69
N HIS A 273 -23.85 9.04 -9.68
CA HIS A 273 -22.53 9.65 -9.47
C HIS A 273 -21.56 9.35 -10.61
N PRO A 274 -21.82 9.85 -11.83
CA PRO A 274 -20.96 9.61 -13.00
C PRO A 274 -19.57 10.29 -12.91
N SER A 275 -19.38 11.20 -11.95
CA SER A 275 -18.12 11.89 -11.68
C SER A 275 -17.08 11.03 -10.94
N ILE A 276 -17.46 9.83 -10.46
CA ILE A 276 -16.54 8.97 -9.71
C ILE A 276 -15.37 8.54 -10.61
N GLU A 277 -14.16 8.89 -10.16
CA GLU A 277 -12.89 8.52 -10.76
C GLU A 277 -12.19 7.40 -9.99
N CYS A 278 -12.39 7.30 -8.67
CA CYS A 278 -11.80 6.29 -7.80
C CYS A 278 -12.88 5.57 -6.99
N LEU A 279 -13.00 4.25 -7.14
CA LEU A 279 -13.94 3.40 -6.40
C LEU A 279 -13.18 2.33 -5.62
N HIS A 280 -13.13 2.47 -4.29
CA HIS A 280 -12.45 1.55 -3.40
C HIS A 280 -13.47 0.82 -2.52
N LEU A 281 -13.62 -0.48 -2.73
CA LEU A 281 -14.50 -1.37 -1.99
C LEU A 281 -13.63 -2.24 -1.07
N VAL A 282 -13.32 -1.71 0.11
CA VAL A 282 -12.39 -2.28 1.08
C VAL A 282 -13.17 -3.16 2.06
N GLY A 283 -13.34 -4.45 1.77
CA GLY A 283 -14.02 -5.35 2.70
C GLY A 283 -13.78 -6.82 2.38
N ARG A 284 -14.02 -7.69 3.37
CA ARG A 284 -13.85 -9.14 3.19
C ARG A 284 -14.82 -9.64 2.11
N PRO A 285 -14.36 -10.41 1.12
CA PRO A 285 -15.17 -10.82 -0.02
C PRO A 285 -16.34 -11.75 0.34
N SER A 286 -16.33 -12.39 1.51
CA SER A 286 -17.33 -13.39 1.91
C SER A 286 -18.67 -12.81 2.37
N SER A 287 -18.73 -11.52 2.75
CA SER A 287 -19.94 -10.91 3.32
C SER A 287 -20.77 -10.11 2.31
N ASN A 288 -20.23 -9.80 1.13
CA ASN A 288 -20.81 -8.79 0.25
C ASN A 288 -21.41 -9.42 -1.01
N GLN A 289 -22.73 -9.60 -1.03
CA GLN A 289 -23.50 -9.91 -2.24
C GLN A 289 -23.81 -8.63 -3.04
N LEU A 290 -22.79 -7.84 -3.33
CA LEU A 290 -22.98 -6.70 -4.21
C LEU A 290 -22.98 -7.16 -5.65
N ASP A 291 -24.14 -7.09 -6.31
CA ASP A 291 -24.23 -7.33 -7.74
C ASP A 291 -23.94 -6.06 -8.55
N LEU A 292 -22.67 -5.89 -8.94
CA LEU A 292 -22.26 -4.80 -9.85
C LEU A 292 -22.62 -5.08 -11.31
N SER A 293 -23.04 -6.30 -11.66
CA SER A 293 -23.38 -6.65 -13.05
C SER A 293 -24.70 -6.02 -13.46
N ALA A 294 -25.57 -5.72 -12.49
CA ALA A 294 -26.84 -5.05 -12.71
C ALA A 294 -26.72 -3.55 -13.01
N LEU A 295 -25.56 -2.92 -12.80
CA LEU A 295 -25.34 -1.49 -13.12
C LEU A 295 -25.58 -1.21 -14.60
N ALA A 296 -26.17 -0.06 -14.92
CA ALA A 296 -26.27 0.43 -16.29
C ALA A 296 -24.89 0.42 -16.99
N HIS A 297 -24.84 0.13 -18.29
CA HIS A 297 -23.57 0.00 -19.03
C HIS A 297 -22.81 1.33 -19.09
N ASP A 298 -23.51 2.46 -19.11
CA ASP A 298 -22.94 3.81 -19.10
C ASP A 298 -22.56 4.31 -17.70
N ALA A 299 -22.86 3.55 -16.63
CA ALA A 299 -22.50 3.91 -15.28
C ALA A 299 -20.98 3.93 -15.08
N LEU A 300 -20.52 4.94 -14.31
CA LEU A 300 -19.12 5.19 -13.96
C LEU A 300 -18.20 5.41 -15.19
N PRO A 301 -18.55 6.34 -16.10
CA PRO A 301 -17.79 6.54 -17.34
C PRO A 301 -16.35 7.02 -17.07
N ASN A 302 -16.13 7.73 -15.95
CA ASN A 302 -14.85 8.35 -15.60
C ASN A 302 -13.98 7.49 -14.66
N LEU A 303 -14.35 6.23 -14.41
CA LEU A 303 -13.64 5.39 -13.45
C LEU A 303 -12.20 5.09 -13.92
N LYS A 304 -11.21 5.66 -13.23
CA LYS A 304 -9.77 5.50 -13.49
C LYS A 304 -9.11 4.52 -12.53
N GLU A 305 -9.59 4.45 -11.30
CA GLU A 305 -9.02 3.62 -10.25
C GLU A 305 -10.08 2.75 -9.59
N PHE A 306 -9.80 1.46 -9.51
CA PHE A 306 -10.64 0.49 -8.82
C PHE A 306 -9.81 -0.26 -7.78
N SER A 307 -10.32 -0.31 -6.55
CA SER A 307 -9.79 -1.21 -5.53
C SER A 307 -10.90 -2.07 -4.95
N GLY A 308 -10.72 -3.39 -4.89
CA GLY A 308 -11.77 -4.27 -4.39
C GLY A 308 -11.48 -5.75 -4.64
N SER A 309 -12.51 -6.59 -4.57
CA SER A 309 -12.39 -8.00 -4.94
C SER A 309 -12.32 -8.18 -6.45
N PHE A 310 -11.68 -9.26 -6.91
CA PHE A 310 -11.68 -9.62 -8.33
C PHE A 310 -13.10 -9.92 -8.85
N ALA A 311 -13.98 -10.48 -8.01
CA ALA A 311 -15.38 -10.73 -8.37
C ALA A 311 -16.13 -9.43 -8.69
N HIS A 312 -15.95 -8.38 -7.89
CA HIS A 312 -16.53 -7.06 -8.16
C HIS A 312 -16.01 -6.47 -9.48
N LEU A 313 -14.70 -6.55 -9.73
CA LEU A 313 -14.13 -6.09 -11.01
C LEU A 313 -14.72 -6.87 -12.19
N ARG A 314 -14.83 -8.18 -12.07
CA ARG A 314 -15.41 -9.03 -13.10
C ARG A 314 -16.85 -8.63 -13.39
N MET A 315 -17.68 -8.42 -12.36
CA MET A 315 -19.07 -7.97 -12.54
C MET A 315 -19.16 -6.60 -13.22
N LEU A 316 -18.24 -5.68 -12.93
CA LEU A 316 -18.17 -4.39 -13.62
C LEU A 316 -17.79 -4.51 -15.10
N VAL A 317 -16.95 -5.47 -15.44
CA VAL A 317 -16.46 -5.71 -16.81
C VAL A 317 -17.47 -6.51 -17.64
N ASP A 318 -18.08 -7.54 -17.06
CA ASP A 318 -19.01 -8.47 -17.73
C ASP A 318 -20.46 -7.90 -17.84
N ARG A 319 -20.66 -6.58 -17.63
CA ARG A 319 -21.99 -5.95 -17.75
C ARG A 319 -22.57 -6.17 -19.15
N ALA A 320 -23.75 -6.79 -19.21
CA ALA A 320 -24.44 -7.01 -20.48
C ALA A 320 -24.91 -5.66 -21.05
N PRO A 321 -24.73 -5.41 -22.36
CA PRO A 321 -25.44 -4.31 -23.00
C PRO A 321 -26.95 -4.53 -22.84
N PRO A 322 -27.74 -3.47 -22.68
CA PRO A 322 -29.20 -3.60 -22.69
C PRO A 322 -29.60 -4.33 -23.99
N PRO A 323 -30.59 -5.23 -23.95
CA PRO A 323 -31.12 -5.82 -25.17
C PRO A 323 -31.54 -4.65 -26.06
N GLU A 324 -30.90 -4.49 -27.23
CA GLU A 324 -31.34 -3.50 -28.20
C GLU A 324 -32.79 -3.89 -28.55
N ASP A 325 -33.74 -3.03 -28.20
CA ASP A 325 -35.15 -3.19 -28.55
C ASP A 325 -35.27 -3.06 -30.07
N ASP A 326 -34.91 -4.13 -30.77
CA ASP A 326 -34.97 -4.22 -32.21
C ASP A 326 -36.48 -4.27 -32.57
N PRO A 327 -37.07 -3.17 -33.08
CA PRO A 327 -38.52 -2.99 -33.13
C PRO A 327 -39.23 -3.97 -34.10
N ASN A 328 -38.47 -4.83 -34.80
CA ASN A 328 -38.95 -5.80 -35.77
C ASN A 328 -38.63 -7.27 -35.44
N GLY A 329 -38.04 -7.58 -34.28
CA GLY A 329 -37.37 -8.87 -34.07
C GLY A 329 -38.11 -9.90 -33.21
N ALA A 330 -38.41 -11.06 -33.79
CA ALA A 330 -39.01 -12.24 -33.18
C ALA A 330 -38.43 -12.65 -31.80
N PRO A 331 -39.22 -13.31 -30.93
CA PRO A 331 -38.79 -13.74 -29.61
C PRO A 331 -37.52 -14.60 -29.70
N VAL A 332 -36.40 -14.06 -29.18
CA VAL A 332 -35.13 -14.78 -29.05
C VAL A 332 -35.37 -15.93 -28.07
N GLN A 333 -35.43 -17.16 -28.60
CA GLN A 333 -35.53 -18.38 -27.81
C GLN A 333 -34.34 -18.43 -26.84
N VAL A 334 -34.64 -18.31 -25.54
CA VAL A 334 -33.67 -18.42 -24.44
C VAL A 334 -32.99 -19.79 -24.51
N GLN A 335 -31.80 -19.83 -25.08
CA GLN A 335 -30.99 -21.04 -25.18
C GLN A 335 -30.44 -21.40 -23.79
N ASN A 336 -30.76 -22.62 -23.34
CA ASN A 336 -30.42 -23.17 -22.02
C ASN A 336 -28.92 -23.00 -21.66
N ALA A 337 -28.66 -22.37 -20.51
CA ALA A 337 -27.34 -22.06 -19.97
C ALA A 337 -26.50 -23.27 -19.48
N ASN A 338 -26.94 -24.51 -19.72
CA ASN A 338 -26.27 -25.73 -19.23
C ASN A 338 -25.65 -26.61 -20.33
N ALA A 339 -25.63 -26.15 -21.59
CA ALA A 339 -24.94 -26.86 -22.66
C ALA A 339 -23.45 -26.51 -22.64
N ASN A 340 -22.61 -27.53 -22.43
CA ASN A 340 -21.15 -27.52 -22.49
C ASN A 340 -20.64 -26.70 -23.69
N ALA A 341 -20.32 -25.42 -23.46
CA ALA A 341 -20.03 -24.46 -24.51
C ALA A 341 -18.64 -24.71 -25.09
N ASN A 342 -18.61 -25.01 -26.38
CA ASN A 342 -17.39 -25.11 -27.17
C ASN A 342 -16.67 -23.74 -27.17
N PRO A 343 -15.38 -23.64 -26.78
CA PRO A 343 -14.70 -22.36 -26.51
C PRO A 343 -14.24 -21.57 -27.75
N ALA A 344 -14.84 -21.76 -28.93
CA ALA A 344 -14.19 -21.40 -30.20
C ALA A 344 -14.69 -20.13 -30.92
N VAL A 345 -15.69 -19.40 -30.42
CA VAL A 345 -16.13 -18.15 -31.08
C VAL A 345 -16.00 -16.97 -30.12
N PRO A 346 -14.98 -16.10 -30.27
CA PRO A 346 -14.91 -14.87 -29.51
C PRO A 346 -16.08 -13.99 -29.92
N ALA A 347 -17.07 -13.82 -29.03
CA ALA A 347 -18.13 -12.83 -29.19
C ALA A 347 -17.47 -11.49 -29.51
N THR A 348 -17.87 -10.88 -30.62
CA THR A 348 -17.34 -9.61 -31.12
C THR A 348 -17.65 -8.46 -30.16
N GLY A 349 -16.83 -8.37 -29.12
CA GLY A 349 -16.03 -7.19 -28.78
C GLY A 349 -16.76 -5.85 -28.60
N GLY A 350 -17.90 -5.80 -27.94
CA GLY A 350 -18.39 -4.54 -27.38
C GLY A 350 -17.39 -4.01 -26.35
N THR A 351 -16.59 -3.00 -26.70
CA THR A 351 -15.66 -2.39 -25.74
C THR A 351 -16.46 -1.61 -24.71
N THR A 352 -16.50 -2.08 -23.46
CA THR A 352 -17.17 -1.36 -22.38
C THR A 352 -16.48 0.00 -22.13
N ALA A 353 -17.20 1.01 -21.63
CA ALA A 353 -16.58 2.32 -21.35
C ALA A 353 -15.35 2.22 -20.42
N LEU A 354 -15.41 1.28 -19.46
CA LEU A 354 -14.33 0.99 -18.52
C LEU A 354 -13.03 0.53 -19.19
N SER A 355 -13.12 -0.17 -20.34
CA SER A 355 -11.93 -0.65 -21.07
C SER A 355 -10.97 0.48 -21.44
N LYS A 356 -11.49 1.70 -21.61
CA LYS A 356 -10.75 2.90 -22.04
C LYS A 356 -10.34 3.80 -20.89
N THR A 357 -11.01 3.73 -19.74
CA THR A 357 -10.81 4.69 -18.64
C THR A 357 -10.10 4.08 -17.45
N LEU A 358 -10.26 2.78 -17.18
CA LEU A 358 -9.68 2.15 -15.99
C LEU A 358 -8.17 1.94 -16.15
N GLN A 359 -7.41 2.71 -15.37
CA GLN A 359 -5.95 2.79 -15.42
C GLN A 359 -5.25 2.07 -14.27
N ARG A 360 -5.90 1.99 -13.10
CA ARG A 360 -5.29 1.47 -11.87
C ARG A 360 -6.20 0.45 -11.21
N ILE A 361 -5.66 -0.71 -10.89
CA ILE A 361 -6.37 -1.78 -10.20
C ILE A 361 -5.57 -2.21 -8.98
N CYS A 362 -6.24 -2.27 -7.83
CA CYS A 362 -5.67 -2.77 -6.58
C CYS A 362 -6.56 -3.84 -5.96
N PHE A 363 -6.03 -5.05 -5.79
CA PHE A 363 -6.67 -6.13 -5.04
C PHE A 363 -6.08 -6.17 -3.61
N PRO A 364 -6.72 -5.52 -2.62
CA PRO A 364 -6.18 -5.45 -1.26
C PRO A 364 -6.20 -6.80 -0.56
N HIS A 365 -7.12 -7.69 -0.95
CA HIS A 365 -7.22 -9.04 -0.42
C HIS A 365 -6.45 -10.02 -1.28
N ALA A 366 -5.83 -11.00 -0.63
CA ALA A 366 -5.11 -12.05 -1.32
C ALA A 366 -6.06 -12.92 -2.15
N MET A 367 -5.76 -13.06 -3.44
CA MET A 367 -6.53 -13.87 -4.37
C MET A 367 -6.14 -15.33 -4.22
N HIS A 368 -7.13 -16.17 -3.95
CA HIS A 368 -6.98 -17.63 -3.89
C HIS A 368 -7.08 -18.20 -5.31
N LEU A 369 -5.96 -18.72 -5.82
CA LEU A 369 -5.88 -19.24 -7.19
C LEU A 369 -6.69 -20.52 -7.43
N ARG A 370 -7.08 -21.21 -6.35
CA ARG A 370 -8.00 -22.34 -6.44
C ARG A 370 -9.35 -21.93 -7.02
N ASP A 371 -9.81 -20.74 -6.67
CA ASP A 371 -11.15 -20.26 -7.03
C ASP A 371 -11.13 -19.45 -8.33
N LEU A 372 -9.95 -18.98 -8.75
CA LEU A 372 -9.76 -18.12 -9.92
C LEU A 372 -8.83 -18.78 -10.93
N THR A 373 -9.41 -19.29 -12.01
CA THR A 373 -8.61 -19.83 -13.11
C THR A 373 -7.81 -18.70 -13.79
N PRO A 374 -6.56 -18.96 -14.21
CA PRO A 374 -5.79 -17.99 -14.99
C PRO A 374 -6.55 -17.49 -16.22
N VAL A 375 -7.39 -18.33 -16.84
CA VAL A 375 -8.22 -17.96 -17.99
C VAL A 375 -9.23 -16.85 -17.63
N THR A 376 -9.90 -16.96 -16.49
CA THR A 376 -10.84 -15.94 -16.02
C THR A 376 -10.13 -14.61 -15.75
N ILE A 377 -8.96 -14.65 -15.09
CA ILE A 377 -8.14 -13.46 -14.84
C ILE A 377 -7.72 -12.82 -16.17
N SER A 378 -7.23 -13.65 -17.11
CA SER A 378 -6.82 -13.23 -18.44
C SER A 378 -7.93 -12.48 -19.16
N ARG A 379 -9.15 -13.05 -19.19
CA ARG A 379 -10.30 -12.48 -19.89
C ARG A 379 -10.65 -11.09 -19.35
N VAL A 380 -10.73 -10.95 -18.03
CA VAL A 380 -11.06 -9.66 -17.39
C VAL A 380 -9.96 -8.65 -17.66
N LEU A 381 -8.69 -9.00 -17.45
CA LEU A 381 -7.57 -8.07 -17.64
C LEU A 381 -7.35 -7.68 -19.11
N GLN A 382 -7.54 -8.60 -20.06
CA GLN A 382 -7.42 -8.31 -21.50
C GLN A 382 -8.43 -7.28 -22.00
N SER A 383 -9.60 -7.19 -21.34
CA SER A 383 -10.61 -6.20 -21.67
C SER A 383 -10.24 -4.77 -21.22
N LEU A 384 -9.19 -4.61 -20.40
CA LEU A 384 -8.83 -3.35 -19.76
C LEU A 384 -7.59 -2.73 -20.46
N HIS A 385 -7.81 -2.22 -21.66
CA HIS A 385 -6.74 -1.72 -22.53
C HIS A 385 -6.00 -0.49 -21.96
N ALA A 386 -6.65 0.29 -21.10
CA ALA A 386 -6.06 1.46 -20.45
C ALA A 386 -5.26 1.13 -19.16
N LEU A 387 -5.18 -0.14 -18.76
CA LEU A 387 -4.55 -0.54 -17.51
C LEU A 387 -3.03 -0.28 -17.52
N THR A 388 -2.58 0.59 -16.61
CA THR A 388 -1.17 0.98 -16.45
C THR A 388 -0.60 0.60 -15.09
N SER A 389 -1.42 0.44 -14.05
CA SER A 389 -0.97 0.04 -12.71
C SER A 389 -1.79 -1.14 -12.20
N LEU A 390 -1.11 -2.20 -11.74
CA LEU A 390 -1.73 -3.39 -11.17
C LEU A 390 -1.06 -3.73 -9.83
N LYS A 391 -1.85 -3.74 -8.76
CA LYS A 391 -1.46 -4.23 -7.45
C LYS A 391 -2.26 -5.47 -7.10
N VAL A 392 -1.56 -6.57 -6.83
CA VAL A 392 -2.18 -7.88 -6.62
C VAL A 392 -1.43 -8.69 -5.57
N THR A 393 -2.21 -9.32 -4.69
CA THR A 393 -1.70 -10.28 -3.71
C THR A 393 -2.24 -11.67 -4.03
N PHE A 394 -1.39 -12.70 -4.05
CA PHE A 394 -1.75 -14.08 -4.35
C PHE A 394 -1.49 -15.02 -3.18
N VAL A 395 -2.43 -15.94 -2.98
CA VAL A 395 -2.25 -17.16 -2.18
C VAL A 395 -2.19 -18.34 -3.16
N ILE A 396 -0.99 -18.86 -3.37
CA ILE A 396 -0.74 -20.03 -4.21
C ILE A 396 -0.84 -21.28 -3.34
N GLN A 397 -1.88 -22.09 -3.58
CA GLN A 397 -1.98 -23.43 -2.99
C GLN A 397 -1.18 -24.42 -3.86
N GLY A 398 -0.54 -25.41 -3.24
CA GLY A 398 0.34 -26.35 -3.94
C GLY A 398 -0.35 -27.03 -5.12
N GLY A 399 0.37 -27.15 -6.24
CA GLY A 399 -0.12 -27.78 -7.49
C GLY A 399 -0.43 -26.81 -8.63
N TYR A 400 -0.54 -25.50 -8.36
CA TYR A 400 -0.71 -24.49 -9.42
C TYR A 400 0.64 -23.98 -9.94
N ASP A 401 0.74 -23.81 -11.26
CA ASP A 401 1.89 -23.17 -11.90
C ASP A 401 1.83 -21.67 -11.68
N SER A 402 2.58 -21.17 -10.69
CA SER A 402 2.72 -19.75 -10.40
C SER A 402 3.15 -18.97 -11.63
N ASN A 403 4.06 -19.53 -12.44
CA ASN A 403 4.55 -18.92 -13.68
C ASN A 403 3.44 -18.71 -14.70
N GLY A 404 2.44 -19.59 -14.74
CA GLY A 404 1.28 -19.48 -15.61
C GLY A 404 0.51 -18.17 -15.38
N ILE A 405 0.32 -17.78 -14.12
CA ILE A 405 -0.40 -16.53 -13.78
C ILE A 405 0.40 -15.30 -14.19
N LEU A 406 1.70 -15.29 -13.94
CA LEU A 406 2.55 -14.18 -14.35
C LEU A 406 2.58 -14.04 -15.88
N ARG A 407 2.67 -15.17 -16.60
CA ARG A 407 2.55 -15.19 -18.06
C ARG A 407 1.20 -14.64 -18.52
N THR A 408 0.11 -15.04 -17.86
CA THR A 408 -1.23 -14.52 -18.13
C THR A 408 -1.31 -13.02 -17.91
N ILE A 409 -0.78 -12.49 -16.80
CA ILE A 409 -0.77 -11.04 -16.53
C ILE A 409 0.07 -10.31 -17.58
N ALA A 410 1.26 -10.81 -17.89
CA ALA A 410 2.15 -10.22 -18.89
C ALA A 410 1.50 -10.17 -20.29
N ALA A 411 0.81 -11.24 -20.68
CA ALA A 411 0.09 -11.30 -21.95
C ALA A 411 -1.17 -10.43 -21.97
N SER A 412 -1.85 -10.27 -20.83
CA SER A 412 -3.11 -9.53 -20.74
C SER A 412 -2.93 -8.02 -20.61
N CYS A 413 -1.80 -7.58 -20.05
CA CYS A 413 -1.55 -6.17 -19.71
C CYS A 413 -0.25 -5.64 -20.35
N PRO A 414 -0.12 -5.58 -21.69
CA PRO A 414 1.12 -5.17 -22.36
C PRO A 414 1.50 -3.69 -22.13
N HIS A 415 0.57 -2.88 -21.62
CA HIS A 415 0.76 -1.46 -21.35
C HIS A 415 1.08 -1.12 -19.89
N LEU A 416 1.28 -2.14 -19.05
CA LEU A 416 1.57 -1.96 -17.64
C LEU A 416 2.87 -1.19 -17.43
N LEU A 417 2.79 -0.13 -16.63
CA LEU A 417 3.89 0.72 -16.19
C LEU A 417 4.31 0.37 -14.75
N ASP A 418 3.34 0.03 -13.91
CA ASP A 418 3.55 -0.22 -12.48
C ASP A 418 2.95 -1.58 -12.08
N LEU A 419 3.77 -2.45 -11.49
CA LEU A 419 3.35 -3.77 -11.02
C LEU A 419 3.76 -3.96 -9.57
N ASP A 420 2.78 -4.14 -8.67
CA ASP A 420 2.99 -4.55 -7.28
C ASP A 420 2.42 -5.96 -7.10
N LEU A 421 3.30 -6.94 -6.90
CA LEU A 421 2.96 -8.35 -6.81
C LEU A 421 3.45 -8.92 -5.49
N THR A 422 2.51 -9.39 -4.67
CA THR A 422 2.79 -10.03 -3.38
C THR A 422 2.34 -11.48 -3.38
N CYS A 423 3.23 -12.41 -3.00
CA CYS A 423 2.92 -13.82 -2.85
C CYS A 423 3.15 -14.26 -1.41
N THR A 424 2.10 -14.72 -0.76
CA THR A 424 2.12 -14.98 0.69
C THR A 424 2.32 -16.44 1.06
N THR A 425 2.40 -17.37 0.10
CA THR A 425 2.51 -18.82 0.36
C THR A 425 3.59 -19.50 -0.48
N LYS A 426 3.99 -20.70 -0.03
CA LYS A 426 4.87 -21.61 -0.77
C LYS A 426 4.05 -22.57 -1.65
N PRO A 427 4.53 -22.94 -2.84
CA PRO A 427 5.74 -22.44 -3.50
C PRO A 427 5.55 -21.01 -4.04
N SER A 428 6.54 -20.16 -3.85
CA SER A 428 6.62 -18.83 -4.46
C SER A 428 7.34 -18.91 -5.82
N PHE A 429 7.48 -17.78 -6.50
CA PHE A 429 8.22 -17.67 -7.75
C PHE A 429 9.73 -17.79 -7.51
N PHE A 430 10.44 -18.53 -8.36
CA PHE A 430 11.88 -18.34 -8.50
C PHE A 430 12.13 -17.04 -9.28
N LEU A 431 13.06 -16.22 -8.79
CA LEU A 431 13.39 -14.93 -9.42
C LEU A 431 13.82 -15.08 -10.90
N ASP A 432 14.47 -16.19 -11.25
CA ASP A 432 14.87 -16.48 -12.63
C ASP A 432 13.68 -16.68 -13.59
N ALA A 433 12.72 -17.52 -13.18
CA ALA A 433 11.50 -17.73 -13.93
C ALA A 433 10.67 -16.44 -14.01
N PHE A 434 10.62 -15.68 -12.91
CA PHE A 434 9.95 -14.38 -12.86
C PHE A 434 10.55 -13.40 -13.88
N ALA A 435 11.89 -13.24 -13.89
CA ALA A 435 12.60 -12.37 -14.82
C ALA A 435 12.30 -12.71 -16.29
N THR A 436 12.21 -14.01 -16.62
CA THR A 436 11.90 -14.45 -17.99
C THR A 436 10.51 -13.97 -18.45
N HIS A 437 9.50 -14.05 -17.59
CA HIS A 437 8.13 -13.64 -17.93
C HIS A 437 7.95 -12.11 -17.93
N LEU A 438 8.74 -11.37 -17.15
CA LEU A 438 8.75 -9.90 -17.18
C LEU A 438 9.11 -9.31 -18.54
N ARG A 439 9.80 -10.07 -19.42
CA ARG A 439 10.08 -9.65 -20.81
C ARG A 439 8.81 -9.34 -21.60
N GLY A 440 7.68 -9.95 -21.23
CA GLY A 440 6.37 -9.69 -21.83
C GLY A 440 5.77 -8.32 -21.45
N LEU A 441 6.38 -7.58 -20.52
CA LEU A 441 5.92 -6.27 -20.06
C LEU A 441 6.91 -5.17 -20.52
N PRO A 442 6.98 -4.85 -21.82
CA PRO A 442 8.00 -3.97 -22.37
C PRO A 442 7.84 -2.50 -21.98
N ARG A 443 6.80 -2.13 -21.22
CA ARG A 443 6.58 -0.75 -20.76
C ARG A 443 6.74 -0.59 -19.25
N LEU A 444 7.04 -1.68 -18.53
CA LEU A 444 7.15 -1.67 -17.08
C LEU A 444 8.28 -0.75 -16.62
N ARG A 445 7.95 0.19 -15.74
CA ARG A 445 8.85 1.20 -15.17
C ARG A 445 9.10 0.97 -13.69
N THR A 446 8.06 0.59 -12.96
CA THR A 446 8.16 0.28 -11.53
C THR A 446 7.68 -1.13 -11.23
N LEU A 447 8.38 -1.77 -10.30
CA LEU A 447 8.07 -3.12 -9.85
C LEU A 447 8.26 -3.22 -8.33
N ALA A 448 7.24 -3.68 -7.63
CA ALA A 448 7.34 -4.11 -6.24
C ALA A 448 7.03 -5.60 -6.18
N LEU A 449 7.98 -6.39 -5.69
CA LEU A 449 7.87 -7.84 -5.64
C LEU A 449 8.08 -8.32 -4.21
N THR A 450 7.06 -8.93 -3.63
CA THR A 450 7.13 -9.51 -2.28
C THR A 450 6.89 -11.02 -2.37
N LEU A 451 7.85 -11.83 -1.95
CA LEU A 451 7.83 -13.30 -2.09
C LEU A 451 8.17 -13.99 -0.78
N VAL A 452 7.67 -15.21 -0.57
CA VAL A 452 8.17 -16.08 0.51
C VAL A 452 9.50 -16.69 0.10
N ARG A 453 10.54 -16.57 0.94
CA ARG A 453 11.88 -17.11 0.63
C ARG A 453 11.87 -18.64 0.54
N MET A 454 12.44 -19.18 -0.53
CA MET A 454 12.59 -20.62 -0.74
C MET A 454 14.02 -21.10 -0.44
N PRO A 455 14.19 -22.35 0.05
CA PRO A 455 15.52 -22.93 0.19
C PRO A 455 16.15 -23.13 -1.19
N GLY A 456 17.42 -22.76 -1.35
CA GLY A 456 18.13 -22.80 -2.63
C GLY A 456 17.85 -21.60 -3.55
N GLU A 457 17.04 -20.63 -3.10
CA GLU A 457 16.85 -19.38 -3.83
C GLU A 457 18.15 -18.59 -3.89
N GLU A 458 18.41 -17.99 -5.05
CA GLU A 458 19.60 -17.18 -5.28
C GLU A 458 19.68 -15.96 -4.35
N PRO A 459 20.88 -15.39 -4.15
CA PRO A 459 21.02 -14.12 -3.46
C PRO A 459 20.17 -13.02 -4.12
N LEU A 460 19.49 -12.21 -3.30
CA LEU A 460 18.59 -11.14 -3.74
C LEU A 460 19.22 -10.19 -4.79
N PRO A 461 20.52 -9.78 -4.68
CA PRO A 461 21.17 -8.96 -5.71
C PRO A 461 21.34 -9.66 -7.06
N SER A 462 21.60 -10.97 -7.07
CA SER A 462 21.73 -11.76 -8.31
C SER A 462 20.40 -11.82 -9.06
N GLY A 463 19.30 -12.04 -8.33
CA GLY A 463 17.97 -12.08 -8.94
C GLY A 463 17.52 -10.71 -9.43
N ALA A 464 17.85 -9.65 -8.68
CA ALA A 464 17.62 -8.28 -9.11
C ALA A 464 18.38 -7.92 -10.39
N ALA A 465 19.64 -8.35 -10.52
CA ALA A 465 20.42 -8.15 -11.75
C ALA A 465 19.76 -8.82 -12.96
N ARG A 466 19.26 -10.06 -12.79
CA ARG A 466 18.51 -10.77 -13.85
C ARG A 466 17.21 -10.05 -14.23
N ILE A 467 16.46 -9.57 -13.25
CA ILE A 467 15.24 -8.79 -13.48
C ILE A 467 15.56 -7.50 -14.27
N ALA A 468 16.60 -6.76 -13.86
CA ALA A 468 17.03 -5.55 -14.54
C ALA A 468 17.46 -5.80 -15.99
N LEU A 469 18.22 -6.87 -16.24
CA LEU A 469 18.65 -7.27 -17.59
C LEU A 469 17.48 -7.77 -18.45
N ALA A 470 16.50 -8.44 -17.84
CA ALA A 470 15.32 -8.93 -18.56
C ALA A 470 14.35 -7.80 -18.95
N ASN A 471 14.34 -6.69 -18.21
CA ASN A 471 13.48 -5.55 -18.51
C ASN A 471 14.25 -4.22 -18.39
N PRO A 472 14.95 -3.79 -19.46
CA PRO A 472 15.85 -2.63 -19.43
C PRO A 472 15.13 -1.28 -19.29
N ARG A 473 13.79 -1.27 -19.31
CA ARG A 473 12.97 -0.05 -19.13
C ARG A 473 12.53 0.18 -17.69
N LEU A 474 12.78 -0.78 -16.79
CA LEU A 474 12.61 -0.59 -15.36
C LEU A 474 13.48 0.57 -14.90
N LYS A 475 12.90 1.51 -14.13
CA LYS A 475 13.65 2.60 -13.50
C LYS A 475 13.98 2.26 -12.07
N THR A 476 12.96 1.82 -11.33
CA THR A 476 13.06 1.52 -9.91
C THR A 476 12.27 0.28 -9.59
N PHE A 477 12.85 -0.62 -8.81
CA PHE A 477 12.11 -1.78 -8.34
C PHE A 477 12.53 -2.20 -6.93
N SER A 478 11.70 -2.97 -6.26
CA SER A 478 12.00 -3.51 -4.94
C SER A 478 11.64 -4.98 -4.85
N ILE A 479 12.46 -5.74 -4.13
CA ILE A 479 12.25 -7.16 -3.85
C ILE A 479 12.25 -7.33 -2.33
N ALA A 480 11.24 -7.98 -1.78
CA ALA A 480 11.12 -8.26 -0.37
C ALA A 480 10.86 -9.75 -0.14
N PHE A 481 11.65 -10.36 0.75
CA PHE A 481 11.48 -11.73 1.17
C PHE A 481 10.75 -11.82 2.51
N LEU A 482 9.57 -12.40 2.48
CA LEU A 482 8.79 -12.78 3.65
C LEU A 482 9.36 -14.05 4.30
N PRO A 483 9.23 -14.18 5.63
CA PRO A 483 9.63 -15.40 6.31
C PRO A 483 8.78 -16.59 5.85
N PRO A 484 9.32 -17.83 5.86
CA PRO A 484 8.59 -19.05 5.49
C PRO A 484 7.26 -19.28 6.22
N GLN A 485 7.11 -18.70 7.41
CA GLN A 485 5.95 -18.85 8.29
C GLN A 485 4.94 -17.71 8.12
N ALA A 486 5.14 -16.79 7.16
CA ALA A 486 4.19 -15.73 6.89
C ALA A 486 2.86 -16.33 6.44
N THR A 487 1.78 -16.05 7.16
CA THR A 487 0.42 -16.37 6.73
C THR A 487 -0.14 -15.18 5.93
N ALA A 488 -1.11 -15.43 5.05
CA ALA A 488 -1.78 -14.35 4.32
C ALA A 488 -2.40 -13.30 5.26
N ALA A 489 -2.94 -13.75 6.41
CA ALA A 489 -3.46 -12.87 7.45
C ALA A 489 -2.36 -11.99 8.07
N ALA A 490 -1.17 -12.54 8.33
CA ALA A 490 -0.05 -11.75 8.87
C ALA A 490 0.50 -10.71 7.88
N VAL A 491 0.41 -10.99 6.57
CA VAL A 491 0.82 -10.04 5.52
C VAL A 491 -0.20 -8.92 5.37
N ALA A 492 -1.50 -9.21 5.55
CA ALA A 492 -2.58 -8.24 5.47
C ALA A 492 -2.82 -7.48 6.79
N ALA A 493 -2.18 -7.88 7.90
CA ALA A 493 -2.31 -7.20 9.18
C ALA A 493 -1.67 -5.81 9.13
N GLU A 494 -2.23 -4.85 9.86
CA GLU A 494 -1.59 -3.57 10.15
C GLU A 494 -0.96 -3.61 11.56
N PRO A 495 0.33 -3.29 11.72
CA PRO A 495 1.32 -3.00 10.67
C PRO A 495 1.75 -4.25 9.89
N PRO A 496 2.09 -4.12 8.60
CA PRO A 496 2.46 -5.25 7.76
C PRO A 496 3.69 -5.97 8.29
N MET A 497 3.68 -7.30 8.21
CA MET A 497 4.80 -8.15 8.62
C MET A 497 6.10 -7.67 7.97
N GLN A 498 7.13 -7.49 8.78
CA GLN A 498 8.41 -7.00 8.28
C GLN A 498 9.13 -8.10 7.48
N PRO A 499 9.62 -7.79 6.26
CA PRO A 499 10.37 -8.76 5.47
C PRO A 499 11.71 -9.07 6.14
N VAL A 500 12.16 -10.32 6.00
CA VAL A 500 13.47 -10.80 6.50
C VAL A 500 14.61 -10.09 5.77
N GLU A 501 14.42 -9.91 4.48
CA GLU A 501 15.37 -9.27 3.57
C GLU A 501 14.58 -8.41 2.59
N ARG A 502 15.02 -7.17 2.35
CA ARG A 502 14.42 -6.26 1.38
C ARG A 502 15.53 -5.57 0.61
N GLY A 503 15.38 -5.46 -0.70
CA GLY A 503 16.23 -4.65 -1.57
C GLY A 503 15.41 -3.62 -2.32
N ALA A 504 15.95 -2.41 -2.45
CA ALA A 504 15.48 -1.39 -3.38
C ALA A 504 16.59 -1.15 -4.40
N PHE A 505 16.17 -1.05 -5.65
CA PHE A 505 17.04 -1.07 -6.80
C PHE A 505 16.68 0.07 -7.73
N GLU A 506 17.69 0.80 -8.17
CA GLU A 506 17.57 1.84 -9.19
C GLU A 506 18.46 1.44 -10.37
N LEU A 507 17.83 1.28 -11.53
CA LEU A 507 18.50 0.88 -12.76
C LEU A 507 18.97 2.14 -13.51
N VAL A 508 20.26 2.18 -13.81
CA VAL A 508 20.88 3.24 -14.61
C VAL A 508 21.24 2.65 -15.97
N CYS A 509 20.64 3.22 -17.02
CA CYS A 509 20.92 2.87 -18.39
C CYS A 509 21.78 3.93 -19.07
N ASP A 510 22.44 3.55 -20.17
CA ASP A 510 23.14 4.48 -21.06
C ASP A 510 22.17 5.26 -21.97
N ALA A 511 22.72 6.03 -22.91
CA ALA A 511 21.95 6.80 -23.90
C ALA A 511 21.12 5.91 -24.84
N HIS A 512 21.44 4.62 -24.95
CA HIS A 512 20.73 3.65 -25.80
C HIS A 512 19.68 2.85 -25.02
N GLY A 513 19.55 3.10 -23.71
CA GLY A 513 18.64 2.36 -22.84
C GLY A 513 19.17 0.98 -22.43
N ILE A 514 20.47 0.73 -22.58
CA ILE A 514 21.12 -0.51 -22.17
C ILE A 514 21.46 -0.42 -20.67
N PRO A 515 21.11 -1.42 -19.85
CA PRO A 515 21.49 -1.50 -18.44
C PRO A 515 23.01 -1.41 -18.22
N VAL A 516 23.48 -0.40 -17.47
CA VAL A 516 24.90 -0.26 -17.14
C VAL A 516 25.14 -0.54 -15.67
N TRP A 517 24.38 0.12 -14.79
CA TRP A 517 24.58 0.01 -13.35
C TRP A 517 23.26 -0.27 -12.63
N LEU A 518 23.34 -1.11 -11.60
CA LEU A 518 22.26 -1.28 -10.64
C LEU A 518 22.70 -0.70 -9.30
N ARG A 519 22.06 0.37 -8.85
CA ARG A 519 22.25 0.90 -7.50
C ARG A 519 21.41 0.06 -6.54
N VAL A 520 22.07 -0.50 -5.53
CA VAL A 520 21.47 -1.44 -4.59
C VAL A 520 21.42 -0.80 -3.20
N ALA A 521 20.24 -0.79 -2.60
CA ALA A 521 20.04 -0.53 -1.18
C ALA A 521 19.40 -1.77 -0.54
N LEU A 522 20.16 -2.48 0.31
CA LEU A 522 19.72 -3.71 0.96
C LEU A 522 19.48 -3.49 2.45
N TRP A 523 18.34 -3.97 2.93
CA TRP A 523 17.98 -4.11 4.33
C TRP A 523 17.90 -5.58 4.67
N SER A 524 18.61 -5.98 5.72
CA SER A 524 18.51 -7.33 6.27
C SER A 524 18.25 -7.25 7.76
N ALA A 525 17.19 -7.92 8.20
CA ALA A 525 17.02 -8.25 9.60
C ALA A 525 18.06 -9.32 9.92
N ARG A 526 19.03 -9.02 10.79
CA ARG A 526 20.06 -9.98 11.17
C ARG A 526 19.40 -11.08 11.99
N GLY A 527 19.02 -12.16 11.32
CA GLY A 527 18.73 -13.43 11.99
C GLY A 527 19.98 -13.85 12.75
N TRP A 528 19.81 -14.20 14.03
CA TRP A 528 20.86 -14.89 14.78
C TRP A 528 21.36 -16.05 13.92
N GLY A 529 22.66 -16.07 13.62
CA GLY A 529 23.23 -17.15 12.82
C GLY A 529 22.98 -18.50 13.50
N PRO A 530 22.97 -19.61 12.73
CA PRO A 530 22.72 -20.96 13.25
C PRO A 530 23.75 -21.43 14.30
N PHE A 531 24.83 -20.67 14.51
CA PHE A 531 25.84 -20.89 15.54
C PHE A 531 25.56 -20.18 16.88
N GLY A 532 24.30 -19.90 17.19
CA GLY A 532 23.86 -19.70 18.57
C GLY A 532 24.02 -21.00 19.38
N PHE A 533 25.26 -21.44 19.56
CA PHE A 533 25.69 -22.50 20.47
C PHE A 533 25.44 -22.01 21.90
N GLY A 534 24.18 -22.11 22.33
CA GLY A 534 23.74 -21.89 23.69
C GLY A 534 22.70 -22.95 24.00
N GLY A 535 23.16 -24.18 24.23
CA GLY A 535 22.31 -25.24 24.77
C GLY A 535 21.71 -24.78 26.10
N GLY A 536 20.42 -25.05 26.27
CA GLY A 536 19.70 -24.81 27.53
C GLY A 536 18.33 -24.19 27.28
N GLY A 537 17.29 -25.01 27.39
CA GLY A 537 15.90 -24.72 27.03
C GLY A 537 15.36 -23.39 27.57
N GLY A 538 14.81 -22.59 26.66
CA GLY A 538 14.12 -21.35 26.99
C GLY A 538 13.72 -20.63 25.71
N ALA A 539 12.66 -21.11 25.05
CA ALA A 539 12.04 -20.44 23.92
C ALA A 539 11.31 -19.17 24.41
N LEU A 540 12.08 -18.13 24.77
CA LEU A 540 11.51 -16.81 24.95
C LEU A 540 11.44 -16.12 23.58
N PRO A 541 10.27 -15.57 23.21
CA PRO A 541 10.12 -14.86 21.94
C PRO A 541 11.03 -13.65 21.95
N ALA A 542 12.00 -13.65 21.03
CA ALA A 542 12.98 -12.57 20.84
C ALA A 542 12.29 -11.32 20.28
N ALA A 543 11.58 -10.60 21.15
CA ALA A 543 11.08 -9.26 20.91
C ALA A 543 12.17 -8.24 21.33
N ALA A 544 13.17 -8.03 20.48
CA ALA A 544 14.12 -6.93 20.69
C ALA A 544 14.64 -6.41 19.36
N GLY A 545 14.31 -5.15 19.07
CA GLY A 545 14.61 -4.43 17.83
C GLY A 545 16.07 -4.46 17.41
N GLY A 546 16.45 -5.53 16.70
CA GLY A 546 17.76 -5.66 16.09
C GLY A 546 18.02 -4.46 15.17
N LYS A 547 19.15 -3.77 15.40
CA LYS A 547 19.59 -2.65 14.55
C LYS A 547 19.59 -3.11 13.08
N ARG A 548 18.67 -2.56 12.28
CA ARG A 548 18.63 -2.77 10.82
C ARG A 548 19.89 -2.20 10.22
N ARG A 549 20.68 -3.03 9.55
CA ARG A 549 21.84 -2.56 8.77
C ARG A 549 21.38 -2.32 7.34
N VAL A 550 21.45 -1.06 6.91
CA VAL A 550 21.31 -0.70 5.50
C VAL A 550 22.69 -0.81 4.85
N ARG A 551 22.78 -1.53 3.74
CA ARG A 551 23.99 -1.60 2.91
C ARG A 551 23.68 -0.99 1.55
N ARG A 552 24.55 -0.12 1.05
CA ARG A 552 24.41 0.52 -0.26
C ARG A 552 25.66 0.24 -1.11
N TRP A 553 25.48 -0.16 -2.36
CA TRP A 553 26.56 -0.37 -3.33
C TRP A 553 26.01 -0.34 -4.76
N THR A 554 26.90 -0.43 -5.74
CA THR A 554 26.56 -0.48 -7.17
C THR A 554 27.03 -1.79 -7.79
N LEU A 555 26.22 -2.37 -8.67
CA LEU A 555 26.54 -3.56 -9.44
C LEU A 555 26.67 -3.20 -10.92
N ASP A 556 27.75 -3.63 -11.57
CA ASP A 556 27.93 -3.49 -13.03
C ASP A 556 27.10 -4.56 -13.74
N LEU A 557 26.25 -4.15 -14.67
CA LEU A 557 25.37 -5.05 -15.44
C LEU A 557 25.90 -5.33 -16.85
N ARG A 558 27.00 -4.70 -17.25
CA ARG A 558 27.57 -4.93 -18.59
C ARG A 558 28.10 -6.36 -18.72
N PRO A 559 27.98 -6.98 -19.92
CA PRO A 559 28.55 -8.29 -20.16
C PRO A 559 30.07 -8.26 -20.01
N SER A 560 30.65 -9.38 -19.56
CA SER A 560 32.11 -9.52 -19.49
C SER A 560 32.73 -9.30 -20.88
N GLY A 561 33.70 -8.39 -20.96
CA GLY A 561 34.37 -8.02 -22.22
C GLY A 561 33.84 -6.75 -22.91
N HIS A 562 32.85 -6.06 -22.33
CA HIS A 562 32.42 -4.76 -22.85
C HIS A 562 33.59 -3.73 -22.78
N PRO A 563 33.87 -2.96 -23.85
CA PRO A 563 35.07 -2.09 -23.94
C PRO A 563 35.17 -1.06 -22.81
N ASP A 564 34.04 -0.55 -22.34
CA ASP A 564 33.97 0.44 -21.24
C ASP A 564 34.10 -0.17 -19.83
N VAL A 565 34.17 -1.50 -19.72
CA VAL A 565 34.45 -2.14 -18.43
C VAL A 565 35.95 -2.02 -18.21
N ALA A 566 36.32 -1.02 -17.41
CA ALA A 566 37.72 -0.83 -17.03
C ALA A 566 38.30 -2.17 -16.57
N PRO A 567 39.43 -2.63 -17.16
CA PRO A 567 40.02 -3.90 -16.80
C PRO A 567 40.32 -3.89 -15.30
N LYS A 568 39.53 -4.64 -14.54
CA LYS A 568 39.73 -4.78 -13.10
C LYS A 568 41.04 -5.55 -12.91
N GLY A 569 42.06 -4.89 -12.34
CA GLY A 569 43.30 -5.58 -11.97
C GLY A 569 43.01 -6.74 -11.01
N VAL A 570 43.86 -7.77 -11.00
CA VAL A 570 43.70 -8.97 -10.14
C VAL A 570 43.49 -8.60 -8.66
N TRP A 571 44.08 -7.50 -8.19
CA TRP A 571 43.86 -6.96 -6.84
C TRP A 571 42.42 -6.50 -6.57
N ALA A 572 41.73 -5.95 -7.56
CA ALA A 572 40.34 -5.54 -7.41
C ALA A 572 39.42 -6.74 -7.22
N LEU A 573 39.70 -7.88 -7.87
CA LEU A 573 38.99 -9.15 -7.66
C LEU A 573 39.12 -9.64 -6.21
N LEU A 574 40.26 -9.46 -5.56
CA LEU A 574 40.45 -9.85 -4.15
C LEU A 574 39.71 -8.95 -3.15
N VAL A 575 39.48 -7.69 -3.52
CA VAL A 575 38.73 -6.74 -2.69
C VAL A 575 37.22 -6.81 -2.98
N GLU A 576 36.85 -7.34 -4.14
CA GLU A 576 35.46 -7.48 -4.57
C GLU A 576 34.68 -8.41 -3.62
N ARG A 577 33.54 -7.94 -3.12
CA ARG A 577 32.67 -8.68 -2.19
C ARG A 577 31.63 -9.56 -2.90
N GLY A 578 31.82 -9.83 -4.18
CA GLY A 578 30.96 -10.73 -4.96
C GLY A 578 31.40 -12.20 -4.87
N PRO A 579 30.62 -13.13 -5.42
CA PRO A 579 30.97 -14.55 -5.47
C PRO A 579 32.32 -14.79 -6.17
N ALA A 580 32.59 -14.10 -7.28
CA ALA A 580 33.90 -14.17 -7.94
C ALA A 580 35.08 -13.70 -7.05
N GLY A 581 34.84 -12.70 -6.20
CA GLY A 581 35.83 -12.25 -5.24
C GLY A 581 35.96 -13.18 -4.02
N GLU A 582 34.89 -13.87 -3.62
CA GLU A 582 34.96 -14.97 -2.65
C GLU A 582 35.78 -16.15 -3.20
N GLU A 583 35.55 -16.55 -4.45
CA GLU A 583 36.34 -17.58 -5.14
C GLU A 583 37.80 -17.15 -5.30
N ALA A 584 38.08 -15.93 -5.74
CA ALA A 584 39.44 -15.42 -5.88
C ALA A 584 40.18 -15.39 -4.54
N ARG A 585 39.51 -14.96 -3.46
CA ARG A 585 40.08 -15.00 -2.10
C ARG A 585 40.31 -16.42 -1.61
N LEU A 586 39.39 -17.33 -1.91
CA LEU A 586 39.56 -18.75 -1.60
C LEU A 586 40.75 -19.34 -2.36
N MET A 587 40.91 -19.02 -3.65
CA MET A 587 42.05 -19.46 -4.45
C MET A 587 43.37 -18.89 -3.93
N VAL A 588 43.42 -17.60 -3.57
CA VAL A 588 44.60 -16.98 -2.96
C VAL A 588 44.90 -17.59 -1.59
N PHE A 589 43.87 -17.89 -0.80
CA PHE A 589 44.04 -18.59 0.47
C PHE A 589 44.59 -20.01 0.27
N CYS A 590 44.07 -20.77 -0.70
CA CYS A 590 44.60 -22.08 -1.07
C CYS A 590 46.05 -22.01 -1.57
N LEU A 591 46.39 -21.02 -2.39
CA LEU A 591 47.76 -20.79 -2.86
C LEU A 591 48.70 -20.41 -1.71
N ALA A 592 48.23 -19.60 -0.75
CA ALA A 592 49.00 -19.27 0.44
C ALA A 592 49.26 -20.50 1.31
N LEU A 593 48.25 -21.37 1.49
CA LEU A 593 48.42 -22.64 2.19
C LEU A 593 49.40 -23.57 1.48
N LEU A 594 49.34 -23.68 0.16
CA LEU A 594 50.32 -24.43 -0.64
C LEU A 594 51.73 -23.85 -0.53
N GLY A 595 51.87 -22.52 -0.53
CA GLY A 595 53.14 -21.86 -0.30
C GLY A 595 53.74 -22.20 1.06
N LEU A 596 52.91 -22.20 2.11
CA LEU A 596 53.32 -22.57 3.47
C LEU A 596 53.73 -24.05 3.59
N THR A 597 53.04 -24.97 2.89
CA THR A 597 53.41 -26.40 2.91
C THR A 597 54.72 -26.66 2.18
N VAL A 598 54.93 -26.05 1.00
CA VAL A 598 56.20 -26.14 0.27
C VAL A 598 57.34 -25.55 1.10
N TRP A 599 57.12 -24.38 1.71
CA TRP A 599 58.09 -23.75 2.60
C TRP A 599 58.49 -24.66 3.77
N ALA A 600 57.50 -25.32 4.40
CA ALA A 600 57.75 -26.26 5.49
C ALA A 600 58.54 -27.51 5.03
N LEU A 601 58.28 -28.01 3.83
CA LEU A 601 59.00 -29.15 3.25
C LEU A 601 60.45 -28.79 2.89
N VAL A 602 60.67 -27.64 2.24
CA VAL A 602 62.01 -27.15 1.91
C VAL A 602 62.80 -26.85 3.19
N GLY A 603 62.16 -26.24 4.18
CA GLY A 603 62.77 -26.02 5.50
C GLY A 603 63.22 -27.33 6.15
N ARG A 604 62.43 -28.40 6.06
CA ARG A 604 62.83 -29.74 6.53
C ARG A 604 63.98 -30.34 5.73
N ALA A 605 64.01 -30.18 4.41
CA ALA A 605 65.07 -30.72 3.56
C ALA A 605 66.42 -30.01 3.78
N VAL A 606 66.41 -28.70 3.98
CA VAL A 606 67.62 -27.90 4.26
C VAL A 606 68.17 -28.22 5.65
N VAL A 607 67.30 -28.41 6.65
CA VAL A 607 67.74 -28.80 8.00
C VAL A 607 68.21 -30.25 8.05
N GLY A 608 67.62 -31.16 7.25
CA GLY A 608 68.01 -32.57 7.19
C GLY A 608 69.34 -32.88 6.48
N THR A 609 69.95 -31.90 5.80
CA THR A 609 71.25 -32.04 5.11
C THR A 609 72.43 -31.48 5.91
N GLY A 610 72.16 -30.84 7.05
CA GLY A 610 73.18 -30.36 7.98
C GLY A 610 73.42 -31.34 9.13
N VAL A 611 74.59 -31.98 9.12
CA VAL A 611 75.26 -32.61 10.27
C VAL A 611 74.78 -34.03 10.63
N VAL A 612 75.30 -35.01 9.88
CA VAL A 612 76.01 -36.14 10.50
C VAL A 612 77.50 -35.81 10.39
N TRP A 613 78.03 -35.04 11.33
CA TRP A 613 79.46 -35.07 11.62
C TRP A 613 79.66 -35.98 12.82
N GLU A 614 80.53 -36.95 12.61
CA GLU A 614 80.95 -38.02 13.49
C GLU A 614 81.33 -37.54 14.90
N VAL A 615 81.00 -38.37 15.90
CA VAL A 615 81.82 -38.56 17.10
C VAL A 615 82.16 -40.04 17.17
#